data_AF-A0A8H4JLA5-F1
#
_entry.id   AF-A0A8H4JLA5-F1
#
_cell.length_a   1.000
_cell.length_b   1.000
_cell.length_c   1.000
_cell.angle_alpha   90.00
_cell.angle_beta   90.00
_cell.angle_gamma   90.00
#
_symmetry.space_group_name_H-M   'P 1'
#
loop_
_entity.id
_entity.type
_entity.pdbx_description
1 polymer ?
#
loop_
_entity_poly.entity_id
_entity_poly.type
_entity_poly.pdbx_seq_one_letter_code
_entity_poly.pdbx_strand_id
1 'polypeptide(L)'
;MADKTKIRYTYRGYEAWQASEPQLKKLIQDDTGVEFWIETRSIPPMGIPPPAFCILWKDYIGTMASSILCISLRTVVQCGTHTKVLPTRHFSISVGRYGINKVVSSAAEALKDMKPNTTILCGGFSLCGVLDTLINEVLNKPDVAGLTAVSNNAGTDDFGLGKLLKSRQVRKMVAYYIGENKTFEKMYLIGDIELELTPQGTLAERCAADGKGIPAFYTPAGVGTVVQNGDLPSRNKAIGSSGDAQFADPKDAKVFDGKGGLQEACCWRLAEG
;
A
#
# COMPACT_ATOMS: atom_id res chain seq x y z
N MET A 1 35.49 -8.06 8.01
CA MET A 1 34.39 -7.14 8.34
C MET A 1 33.98 -7.47 9.76
N ALA A 2 34.09 -6.54 10.70
CA ALA A 2 33.84 -6.82 12.12
C ALA A 2 32.39 -7.27 12.36
N ASP A 3 32.23 -8.30 13.19
CA ASP A 3 30.96 -8.89 13.56
C ASP A 3 30.12 -7.83 14.30
N LYS A 4 28.99 -7.40 13.71
CA LYS A 4 28.16 -6.33 14.28
C LYS A 4 27.13 -6.95 15.22
N THR A 5 27.31 -6.78 16.52
CA THR A 5 26.36 -7.22 17.54
C THR A 5 25.10 -6.35 17.51
N LYS A 6 23.96 -6.94 17.18
CA LYS A 6 22.66 -6.25 17.14
C LYS A 6 22.02 -6.26 18.53
N ILE A 7 21.91 -5.10 19.17
CA ILE A 7 21.23 -4.93 20.47
C ILE A 7 19.87 -4.26 20.24
N ARG A 8 18.80 -4.78 20.85
CA ARG A 8 17.41 -4.33 20.65
C ARG A 8 16.82 -3.79 21.95
N TYR A 9 16.37 -2.54 21.94
CA TYR A 9 15.69 -1.90 23.07
C TYR A 9 14.28 -1.45 22.68
N THR A 10 13.35 -1.51 23.65
CA THR A 10 11.93 -1.11 23.47
C THR A 10 11.59 -0.01 24.46
N TYR A 11 10.94 1.05 24.00
CA TYR A 11 10.58 2.21 24.82
C TYR A 11 9.12 2.61 24.59
N ARG A 12 8.50 3.19 25.62
CA ARG A 12 7.12 3.67 25.59
C ARG A 12 7.07 5.15 25.24
N GLY A 13 7.23 5.47 23.96
CA GLY A 13 7.10 6.83 23.43
C GLY A 13 8.41 7.62 23.35
N TYR A 14 8.33 8.76 22.65
CA TYR A 14 9.49 9.56 22.23
C TYR A 14 10.23 10.27 23.38
N GLU A 15 9.48 10.76 24.36
CA GLU A 15 10.05 11.47 25.53
C GLU A 15 10.88 10.53 26.41
N ALA A 16 10.39 9.28 26.61
CA ALA A 16 11.12 8.25 27.33
C ALA A 16 12.42 7.84 26.59
N TRP A 17 12.42 7.89 25.26
CA TRP A 17 13.64 7.69 24.46
C TRP A 17 14.64 8.82 24.68
N GLN A 18 14.23 10.09 24.50
CA GLN A 18 15.14 11.22 24.62
C GLN A 18 15.80 11.32 26.01
N ALA A 19 15.06 10.97 27.07
CA ALA A 19 15.61 10.97 28.43
C ALA A 19 16.64 9.85 28.68
N SER A 20 16.52 8.72 27.98
CA SER A 20 17.36 7.53 28.20
C SER A 20 18.50 7.36 27.19
N GLU A 21 18.39 8.00 26.01
CA GLU A 21 19.37 7.90 24.92
C GLU A 21 20.83 8.19 25.34
N PRO A 22 21.13 9.27 26.09
CA PRO A 22 22.51 9.59 26.44
C PRO A 22 23.13 8.54 27.37
N GLN A 23 22.34 8.00 28.30
CA GLN A 23 22.78 6.99 29.26
C GLN A 23 22.99 5.63 28.58
N LEU A 24 22.09 5.24 27.67
CA LEU A 24 22.22 4.01 26.89
C LEU A 24 23.44 4.03 25.96
N LYS A 25 23.68 5.16 25.28
CA LYS A 25 24.88 5.32 24.44
C LYS A 25 26.15 5.16 25.25
N LYS A 26 26.20 5.75 26.45
CA LYS A 26 27.33 5.63 27.35
C LYS A 26 27.53 4.19 27.84
N LEU A 27 26.46 3.52 28.30
CA LEU A 27 26.52 2.14 28.78
C LEU A 27 27.07 1.17 27.72
N ILE A 28 26.54 1.24 26.50
CA ILE A 28 26.95 0.33 25.42
C ILE A 28 28.39 0.65 24.98
N GLN A 29 28.81 1.92 25.02
CA GLN A 29 30.19 2.32 24.71
C GLN A 29 31.17 1.80 25.77
N ASP A 30 30.79 1.90 27.04
CA ASP A 30 31.58 1.39 28.17
C ASP A 30 31.70 -0.15 28.13
N ASP A 31 30.64 -0.86 27.73
CA ASP A 31 30.61 -2.33 27.66
C ASP A 31 31.27 -2.93 26.41
N THR A 32 31.21 -2.23 25.26
CA THR A 32 31.64 -2.80 23.97
C THR A 32 32.87 -2.14 23.36
N GLY A 33 33.21 -0.91 23.76
CA GLY A 33 34.37 -0.17 23.24
C GLY A 33 34.28 0.25 21.77
N VAL A 34 33.12 0.09 21.12
CA VAL A 34 32.91 0.39 19.69
C VAL A 34 31.87 1.49 19.54
N GLU A 35 32.01 2.35 18.52
CA GLU A 35 31.00 3.37 18.16
C GLU A 35 29.86 2.72 17.35
N PHE A 36 28.60 2.88 17.77
CA PHE A 36 27.44 2.22 17.15
C PHE A 36 26.32 3.20 16.78
N TRP A 37 25.55 2.80 15.76
CA TRP A 37 24.30 3.42 15.35
C TRP A 37 23.12 2.70 16.00
N ILE A 38 22.29 3.42 16.76
CA ILE A 38 21.12 2.85 17.43
C ILE A 38 19.90 2.95 16.50
N GLU A 39 19.38 1.80 16.07
CA GLU A 39 18.13 1.71 15.32
C GLU A 39 16.96 1.66 16.31
N THR A 40 16.18 2.74 16.37
CA THR A 40 15.09 2.87 17.35
C THR A 40 13.74 2.64 16.67
N ARG A 41 12.84 1.89 17.33
CA ARG A 41 11.45 1.73 16.90
C ARG A 41 10.54 2.32 17.96
N SER A 42 9.90 3.45 17.65
CA SER A 42 8.86 4.00 18.50
C SER A 42 7.60 3.16 18.34
N ILE A 43 7.07 2.67 19.46
CA ILE A 43 5.69 2.20 19.49
C ILE A 43 4.83 3.47 19.46
N PRO A 44 3.92 3.63 18.47
CA PRO A 44 3.12 4.84 18.35
C PRO A 44 2.25 5.05 19.61
N PRO A 45 1.98 6.31 19.99
CA PRO A 45 1.13 6.63 21.14
C PRO A 45 -0.26 5.98 20.97
N MET A 46 -0.75 5.36 22.04
CA MET A 46 -1.97 4.57 22.06
C MET A 46 -3.20 5.42 21.69
N GLY A 47 -3.68 5.20 20.47
CA GLY A 47 -4.96 5.69 19.96
C GLY A 47 -5.50 4.86 18.78
N ILE A 48 -4.87 3.73 18.47
CA ILE A 48 -5.32 2.78 17.46
C ILE A 48 -5.45 1.43 18.19
N PRO A 49 -6.63 0.80 18.23
CA PRO A 49 -6.75 -0.53 18.82
C PRO A 49 -5.82 -1.48 18.04
N PRO A 50 -5.05 -2.34 18.72
CA PRO A 50 -4.13 -3.24 18.04
C PRO A 50 -4.93 -4.18 17.12
N PRO A 51 -4.37 -4.63 15.99
CA PRO A 51 -4.89 -5.79 15.28
C PRO A 51 -4.57 -7.04 16.12
N ALA A 52 -5.21 -7.17 17.28
CA ALA A 52 -5.29 -8.40 18.03
C ALA A 52 -6.51 -9.17 17.54
N PHE A 53 -6.41 -9.68 16.31
CA PHE A 53 -7.25 -10.78 15.82
C PHE A 53 -6.42 -11.63 14.86
N CYS A 54 -5.30 -12.16 15.35
CA CYS A 54 -4.55 -13.25 14.72
C CYS A 54 -3.52 -13.76 15.73
N ILE A 55 -3.98 -14.46 16.77
CA ILE A 55 -3.39 -15.63 17.46
C ILE A 55 -4.42 -16.00 18.53
N LEU A 56 -5.43 -16.75 18.08
CA LEU A 56 -6.30 -17.68 18.81
C LEU A 56 -7.54 -17.92 17.95
N TRP A 57 -7.32 -18.52 16.78
CA TRP A 57 -8.41 -19.17 16.05
C TRP A 57 -7.88 -20.44 15.39
N LYS A 58 -7.48 -21.37 16.26
CA LYS A 58 -7.45 -22.80 15.92
C LYS A 58 -8.36 -23.66 16.78
N ASP A 59 -9.04 -23.09 17.78
CA ASP A 59 -9.92 -23.86 18.69
C ASP A 59 -11.33 -23.28 18.93
N TYR A 60 -11.82 -22.32 18.11
CA TYR A 60 -13.16 -21.74 18.32
C TYR A 60 -13.95 -21.49 17.03
N ILE A 61 -13.95 -22.46 16.10
CA ILE A 61 -15.05 -22.66 15.14
C ILE A 61 -15.56 -24.08 15.36
N GLY A 62 -16.23 -24.27 16.48
CA GLY A 62 -16.73 -25.57 16.89
C GLY A 62 -18.00 -25.46 17.70
N THR A 63 -18.90 -24.52 17.37
CA THR A 63 -20.33 -24.51 17.77
C THR A 63 -20.97 -23.19 17.34
N MET A 64 -21.69 -23.21 16.21
CA MET A 64 -22.86 -22.36 15.88
C MET A 64 -23.07 -22.40 14.36
N ALA A 65 -23.25 -23.60 13.81
CA ALA A 65 -24.10 -23.74 12.65
C ALA A 65 -25.51 -23.93 13.19
N SER A 66 -26.26 -22.84 13.32
CA SER A 66 -27.70 -22.89 13.55
C SER A 66 -28.30 -23.83 12.52
N SER A 67 -28.83 -24.92 13.06
CA SER A 67 -29.34 -26.06 12.34
C SER A 67 -30.57 -25.62 11.55
N ILE A 68 -30.42 -25.38 10.25
CA ILE A 68 -31.53 -25.64 9.34
C ILE A 68 -31.58 -27.17 9.24
N LEU A 69 -32.35 -27.75 10.16
CA LEU A 69 -32.69 -29.16 10.14
C LEU A 69 -33.63 -29.36 8.94
N CYS A 70 -33.06 -29.55 7.74
CA CYS A 70 -33.81 -30.14 6.63
C CYS A 70 -34.21 -31.55 7.07
N ILE A 71 -35.45 -31.67 7.55
CA ILE A 71 -36.11 -32.95 7.78
C ILE A 71 -36.25 -33.59 6.40
N SER A 72 -35.27 -34.43 6.03
CA SER A 72 -35.38 -35.34 4.90
C SER A 72 -36.59 -36.25 5.14
N LEU A 73 -37.47 -36.34 4.14
CA LEU A 73 -38.63 -37.22 4.12
C LEU A 73 -38.19 -38.64 4.51
N ARG A 74 -38.78 -39.16 5.59
CA ARG A 74 -38.59 -40.54 6.03
C ARG A 74 -39.16 -41.47 4.96
N THR A 75 -38.30 -42.16 4.22
CA THR A 75 -38.72 -43.35 3.48
C THR A 75 -38.99 -44.46 4.50
N VAL A 76 -40.25 -44.66 4.84
CA VAL A 76 -40.69 -45.80 5.67
C VAL A 76 -40.85 -46.99 4.73
N VAL A 77 -39.94 -47.95 4.81
CA VAL A 77 -40.16 -49.27 4.22
C VAL A 77 -40.82 -50.13 5.28
N GLN A 78 -42.10 -50.45 5.07
CA GLN A 78 -42.89 -51.27 5.97
C GLN A 78 -42.78 -52.74 5.54
N CYS A 79 -42.05 -53.54 6.32
CA CYS A 79 -42.06 -55.00 6.18
C CYS A 79 -42.22 -55.62 7.57
N GLY A 80 -43.40 -56.19 7.83
CA GLY A 80 -43.71 -56.94 9.04
C GLY A 80 -43.87 -56.11 10.32
N THR A 81 -44.46 -56.74 11.34
CA THR A 81 -44.96 -56.15 12.60
C THR A 81 -43.90 -55.65 13.59
N HIS A 82 -42.66 -55.42 13.15
CA HIS A 82 -41.58 -54.88 14.00
C HIS A 82 -40.87 -53.71 13.33
N THR A 83 -41.25 -52.49 13.73
CA THR A 83 -40.60 -51.25 13.33
C THR A 83 -39.23 -51.14 14.01
N LYS A 84 -38.14 -51.51 13.33
CA LYS A 84 -36.78 -51.16 13.76
C LYS A 84 -36.30 -49.94 12.98
N VAL A 85 -36.24 -48.80 13.67
CA VAL A 85 -35.64 -47.57 13.13
C VAL A 85 -34.12 -47.74 13.17
N LEU A 86 -33.51 -48.10 12.04
CA LEU A 86 -32.05 -48.10 11.91
C LEU A 86 -31.59 -46.68 11.55
N PRO A 87 -30.75 -46.02 12.37
CA PRO A 87 -30.24 -44.70 12.06
C PRO A 87 -29.10 -44.81 11.03
N THR A 88 -29.42 -44.76 9.74
CA THR A 88 -28.42 -44.57 8.68
C THR A 88 -27.95 -43.12 8.68
N ARG A 89 -26.75 -42.87 9.24
CA ARG A 89 -26.07 -41.57 9.15
C ARG A 89 -25.67 -41.32 7.70
N HIS A 90 -26.28 -40.33 7.07
CA HIS A 90 -25.80 -39.81 5.79
C HIS A 90 -24.66 -38.82 6.08
N PHE A 91 -23.44 -39.17 5.67
CA PHE A 91 -22.36 -38.20 5.63
C PHE A 91 -22.57 -37.28 4.43
N SER A 92 -22.94 -36.03 4.69
CA SER A 92 -22.93 -35.00 3.64
C SER A 92 -21.47 -34.60 3.39
N ILE A 93 -20.87 -35.10 2.32
CA ILE A 93 -19.58 -34.60 1.83
C ILE A 93 -19.88 -33.29 1.11
N SER A 94 -19.66 -32.17 1.80
CA SER A 94 -19.58 -30.88 1.14
C SER A 94 -18.29 -30.89 0.32
N VAL A 95 -18.40 -31.14 -1.00
CA VAL A 95 -17.27 -30.93 -1.91
C VAL A 95 -16.89 -29.46 -1.80
N GLY A 96 -15.73 -29.16 -1.23
CA GLY A 96 -15.23 -27.80 -1.14
C GLY A 96 -15.26 -27.20 -2.53
N ARG A 97 -15.97 -26.07 -2.70
CA ARG A 97 -15.96 -25.36 -3.99
C ARG A 97 -14.50 -25.15 -4.38
N TYR A 98 -14.12 -25.56 -5.60
CA TYR A 98 -12.84 -25.18 -6.18
C TYR A 98 -12.76 -23.65 -6.14
N GLY A 99 -12.07 -23.13 -5.13
CA GLY A 99 -11.80 -21.70 -5.04
C GLY A 99 -11.02 -21.30 -6.28
N ILE A 100 -11.26 -20.09 -6.78
CA ILE A 100 -10.44 -19.54 -7.85
C ILE A 100 -9.00 -19.49 -7.33
N ASN A 101 -8.12 -20.31 -7.89
CA ASN A 101 -6.70 -20.29 -7.59
C ASN A 101 -6.00 -19.33 -8.55
N LYS A 102 -5.52 -18.19 -8.02
CA LYS A 102 -4.73 -17.20 -8.77
C LYS A 102 -3.25 -17.20 -8.38
N VAL A 103 -2.78 -18.25 -7.71
CA VAL A 103 -1.36 -18.43 -7.41
C VAL A 103 -0.66 -18.83 -8.71
N VAL A 104 0.32 -18.03 -9.12
CA VAL A 104 1.16 -18.27 -10.30
C VAL A 104 2.58 -18.64 -9.87
N SER A 105 3.32 -19.26 -10.78
CA SER A 105 4.65 -19.81 -10.50
C SER A 105 5.77 -18.76 -10.45
N SER A 106 5.55 -17.59 -11.04
CA SER A 106 6.59 -16.55 -11.18
C SER A 106 6.00 -15.14 -11.37
N ALA A 107 6.83 -14.12 -11.13
CA ALA A 107 6.48 -12.73 -11.44
C ALA A 107 6.25 -12.51 -12.94
N ALA A 108 7.01 -13.20 -13.79
CA ALA A 108 6.85 -13.15 -15.24
C ALA A 108 5.44 -13.59 -15.66
N GLU A 109 4.96 -14.69 -15.07
CA GLU A 109 3.60 -15.20 -15.31
C GLU A 109 2.53 -14.25 -14.76
N ALA A 110 2.75 -13.65 -13.57
CA ALA A 110 1.84 -12.67 -12.97
C ALA A 110 1.67 -11.41 -13.83
N LEU A 111 2.68 -11.03 -14.59
CA LEU A 111 2.77 -9.78 -15.35
C LEU A 111 2.74 -10.00 -16.88
N LYS A 112 2.30 -11.16 -17.34
CA LYS A 112 2.37 -11.55 -18.76
C LYS A 112 1.49 -10.69 -19.69
N ASP A 113 0.43 -10.11 -19.13
CA ASP A 113 -0.59 -9.31 -19.83
C ASP A 113 -0.45 -7.81 -19.57
N MET A 114 0.62 -7.40 -18.87
CA MET A 114 0.91 -6.00 -18.58
C MET A 114 1.23 -5.24 -19.88
N LYS A 115 0.57 -4.09 -20.06
CA LYS A 115 0.71 -3.25 -21.26
C LYS A 115 1.51 -1.98 -20.97
N PRO A 116 2.18 -1.37 -21.97
CA PRO A 116 2.69 -0.02 -21.84
C PRO A 116 1.57 0.98 -21.56
N ASN A 117 1.93 2.17 -21.07
CA ASN A 117 0.99 3.25 -20.74
C ASN A 117 -0.08 2.89 -19.68
N THR A 118 0.18 1.86 -18.88
CA THR A 118 -0.73 1.45 -17.80
C THR A 118 -0.47 2.29 -16.53
N THR A 119 -1.54 2.61 -15.81
CA THR A 119 -1.45 3.16 -14.45
C THR A 119 -1.27 2.03 -13.44
N ILE A 120 -0.21 2.11 -12.64
CA ILE A 120 0.12 1.12 -11.61
C ILE A 120 -0.01 1.74 -10.22
N LEU A 121 -0.68 1.02 -9.31
CA LEU A 121 -0.72 1.32 -7.89
C LEU A 121 0.38 0.52 -7.20
N CYS A 122 1.40 1.19 -6.66
CA CYS A 122 2.52 0.54 -6.02
C CYS A 122 2.46 0.73 -4.51
N GLY A 123 2.32 -0.40 -3.80
CA GLY A 123 2.40 -0.42 -2.34
C GLY A 123 3.82 -0.14 -1.83
N GLY A 124 3.88 0.35 -0.59
CA GLY A 124 5.12 0.57 0.14
C GLY A 124 5.15 1.94 0.84
N PHE A 125 5.96 2.03 1.89
CA PHE A 125 6.30 3.29 2.55
C PHE A 125 7.82 3.38 2.63
N SER A 126 8.41 4.30 1.86
CA SER A 126 9.84 4.29 1.56
C SER A 126 10.29 2.91 1.03
N LEU A 127 11.07 2.14 1.79
CA LEU A 127 11.54 0.80 1.43
C LEU A 127 10.79 -0.33 2.15
N CYS A 128 9.83 0.00 3.04
CA CYS A 128 9.03 -0.99 3.75
C CYS A 128 7.82 -1.41 2.90
N GLY A 129 7.65 -2.72 2.68
CA GLY A 129 6.52 -3.26 1.91
C GLY A 129 6.58 -3.01 0.40
N VAL A 130 7.76 -2.71 -0.13
CA VAL A 130 7.99 -2.52 -1.57
C VAL A 130 7.96 -3.85 -2.31
N LEU A 131 7.36 -3.85 -3.49
CA LEU A 131 7.13 -5.02 -4.34
C LEU A 131 8.34 -5.32 -5.25
N ASP A 132 9.55 -5.41 -4.70
CA ASP A 132 10.80 -5.49 -5.49
C ASP A 132 10.82 -6.65 -6.50
N THR A 133 10.23 -7.81 -6.17
CA THR A 133 10.14 -8.95 -7.10
C THR A 133 9.36 -8.60 -8.37
N LEU A 134 8.23 -7.89 -8.25
CA LEU A 134 7.43 -7.46 -9.39
C LEU A 134 8.10 -6.29 -10.12
N ILE A 135 8.70 -5.36 -9.38
CA ILE A 135 9.41 -4.21 -9.97
C ILE A 135 10.60 -4.67 -10.82
N ASN A 136 11.39 -5.63 -10.35
CA ASN A 136 12.51 -6.18 -11.13
C ASN A 136 12.02 -6.90 -12.40
N GLU A 137 10.85 -7.55 -12.34
CA GLU A 137 10.27 -8.18 -13.51
C GLU A 137 9.78 -7.15 -14.54
N VAL A 138 9.16 -6.05 -14.10
CA VAL A 138 8.82 -4.93 -15.00
C VAL A 138 10.08 -4.30 -15.58
N LEU A 139 11.15 -4.14 -14.80
CA LEU A 139 12.43 -3.62 -15.26
C LEU A 139 13.02 -4.44 -16.42
N ASN A 140 12.81 -5.76 -16.40
CA ASN A 140 13.27 -6.67 -17.45
C ASN A 140 12.42 -6.63 -18.73
N LYS A 141 11.32 -5.86 -18.75
CA LYS A 141 10.39 -5.72 -19.88
C LYS A 141 10.46 -4.30 -20.47
N PRO A 142 11.43 -4.01 -21.36
CA PRO A 142 11.64 -2.66 -21.89
C PRO A 142 10.47 -2.15 -22.75
N ASP A 143 9.62 -3.05 -23.25
CA ASP A 143 8.38 -2.77 -23.96
C ASP A 143 7.27 -2.22 -23.04
N VAL A 144 7.35 -2.49 -21.74
CA VAL A 144 6.45 -1.95 -20.72
C VAL A 144 7.00 -0.61 -20.23
N ALA A 145 6.72 0.45 -21.00
CA ALA A 145 7.11 1.82 -20.69
C ALA A 145 5.91 2.80 -20.73
N GLY A 146 6.16 4.06 -20.38
CA GLY A 146 5.12 5.09 -20.33
C GLY A 146 4.18 4.97 -19.13
N LEU A 147 4.62 4.31 -18.05
CA LEU A 147 3.78 4.01 -16.90
C LEU A 147 3.42 5.27 -16.11
N THR A 148 2.19 5.30 -15.59
CA THR A 148 1.78 6.23 -14.54
C THR A 148 1.86 5.50 -13.21
N ALA A 149 2.83 5.83 -12.37
CA ALA A 149 3.03 5.16 -11.10
C ALA A 149 2.44 5.98 -9.94
N VAL A 150 1.52 5.37 -9.20
CA VAL A 150 0.86 5.94 -8.03
C VAL A 150 1.42 5.24 -6.80
N SER A 151 2.19 5.97 -6.00
CA SER A 151 2.92 5.42 -4.85
C SER A 151 3.19 6.52 -3.84
N ASN A 152 3.29 6.19 -2.56
CA ASN A 152 3.65 7.19 -1.55
C ASN A 152 5.00 7.87 -1.87
N ASN A 153 5.98 7.08 -2.30
CA ASN A 153 7.33 7.49 -2.67
C ASN A 153 7.86 6.67 -3.86
N ALA A 154 8.99 7.09 -4.42
CA ALA A 154 9.69 6.34 -5.47
C ALA A 154 10.71 5.30 -4.95
N GLY A 155 10.90 5.17 -3.62
CA GLY A 155 12.03 4.43 -3.07
C GLY A 155 13.34 5.19 -3.27
N THR A 156 14.47 4.50 -3.42
CA THR A 156 15.78 5.11 -3.66
C THR A 156 16.23 4.84 -5.09
N ASP A 157 17.37 5.41 -5.48
CA ASP A 157 17.95 5.21 -6.80
C ASP A 157 18.12 3.71 -7.17
N ASP A 158 18.41 2.83 -6.20
CA ASP A 158 18.70 1.42 -6.46
C ASP A 158 17.63 0.44 -5.98
N PHE A 159 16.54 0.93 -5.37
CA PHE A 159 15.48 0.09 -4.78
C PHE A 159 14.09 0.64 -5.05
N GLY A 160 13.12 -0.24 -5.27
CA GLY A 160 11.74 0.16 -5.59
C GLY A 160 11.62 0.86 -6.94
N LEU A 161 10.68 1.81 -7.04
CA LEU A 161 10.34 2.48 -8.29
C LEU A 161 11.49 3.31 -8.89
N GLY A 162 12.51 3.67 -8.09
CA GLY A 162 13.71 4.34 -8.59
C GLY A 162 14.42 3.58 -9.70
N LYS A 163 14.34 2.24 -9.69
CA LYS A 163 14.83 1.41 -10.81
C LYS A 163 14.10 1.71 -12.11
N LEU A 164 12.78 1.84 -12.05
CA LEU A 164 11.93 2.12 -13.22
C LEU A 164 12.04 3.59 -13.68
N LEU A 165 12.38 4.49 -12.76
CA LEU A 165 12.72 5.88 -13.10
C LEU A 165 14.05 5.93 -13.86
N LYS A 166 15.08 5.23 -13.37
CA LYS A 166 16.38 5.11 -14.06
C LYS A 166 16.26 4.50 -15.45
N SER A 167 15.42 3.47 -15.63
CA SER A 167 15.16 2.87 -16.93
C SER A 167 14.21 3.68 -17.81
N ARG A 168 13.69 4.82 -17.32
CA ARG A 168 12.72 5.69 -18.02
C ARG A 168 11.42 5.00 -18.41
N GLN A 169 11.02 3.96 -17.67
CA GLN A 169 9.75 3.26 -17.91
C GLN A 169 8.55 4.01 -17.32
N VAL A 170 8.77 4.93 -16.37
CA VAL A 170 7.72 5.76 -15.76
C VAL A 170 7.67 7.14 -16.41
N ARG A 171 6.49 7.52 -16.92
CA ARG A 171 6.21 8.85 -17.50
C ARG A 171 5.67 9.84 -16.47
N LYS A 172 4.82 9.37 -15.56
CA LYS A 172 4.15 10.18 -14.55
C LYS A 172 4.22 9.52 -13.18
N MET A 173 4.53 10.31 -12.15
CA MET A 173 4.48 9.90 -10.75
C MET A 173 3.36 10.66 -10.04
N VAL A 174 2.50 9.95 -9.34
CA VAL A 174 1.57 10.53 -8.35
C VAL A 174 2.07 10.11 -6.98
N ALA A 175 2.60 11.07 -6.22
CA ALA A 175 3.32 10.79 -5.00
C ALA A 175 3.10 11.85 -3.93
N TYR A 176 3.32 11.49 -2.68
CA TYR A 176 3.31 12.45 -1.58
C TYR A 176 4.65 13.18 -1.46
N TYR A 177 5.74 12.46 -1.67
CA TYR A 177 7.08 12.96 -1.38
C TYR A 177 8.12 12.34 -2.33
N ILE A 178 8.92 13.19 -2.98
CA ILE A 178 10.03 12.79 -3.85
C ILE A 178 11.11 12.06 -3.04
N GLY A 179 11.59 12.70 -1.97
CA GLY A 179 12.54 12.13 -1.01
C GLY A 179 13.95 11.88 -1.52
N GLU A 180 14.58 10.83 -0.97
CA GLU A 180 15.99 10.45 -1.14
C GLU A 180 16.30 9.80 -2.51
N ASN A 181 15.63 10.24 -3.57
CA ASN A 181 15.81 9.72 -4.92
C ASN A 181 16.31 10.83 -5.84
N LYS A 182 17.63 10.87 -6.05
CA LYS A 182 18.28 11.94 -6.82
C LYS A 182 17.91 11.85 -8.30
N THR A 183 17.70 10.65 -8.82
CA THR A 183 17.20 10.46 -10.19
C THR A 183 15.84 11.10 -10.36
N PHE A 184 14.91 10.84 -9.43
CA PHE A 184 13.57 11.39 -9.47
C PHE A 184 13.57 12.93 -9.39
N GLU A 185 14.29 13.47 -8.41
CA GLU A 185 14.43 14.93 -8.24
C GLU A 185 14.98 15.56 -9.52
N LYS A 186 16.08 15.02 -10.06
CA LYS A 186 16.70 15.53 -11.29
C LYS A 186 15.72 15.46 -12.47
N MET A 187 15.06 14.31 -12.68
CA MET A 187 14.11 14.15 -13.77
C MET A 187 12.96 15.16 -13.67
N TYR A 188 12.46 15.42 -12.46
CA TYR A 188 11.43 16.43 -12.25
C TYR A 188 11.95 17.84 -12.56
N LEU A 189 13.13 18.23 -12.06
CA LEU A 189 13.70 19.56 -12.27
C LEU A 189 14.00 19.87 -13.73
N ILE A 190 14.38 18.85 -14.52
CA ILE A 190 14.69 19.02 -15.95
C ILE A 190 13.48 18.76 -16.85
N GLY A 191 12.29 18.49 -16.30
CA GLY A 191 11.08 18.27 -17.09
C GLY A 191 10.96 16.90 -17.78
N ASP A 192 11.80 15.93 -17.42
CA ASP A 192 11.79 14.58 -18.01
C ASP A 192 10.59 13.75 -17.53
N ILE A 193 10.00 14.08 -16.38
CA ILE A 193 8.88 13.35 -15.77
C ILE A 193 7.74 14.28 -15.34
N GLU A 194 6.50 13.79 -15.43
CA GLU A 194 5.34 14.42 -14.79
C GLU A 194 5.25 14.03 -13.32
N LEU A 195 4.90 14.99 -12.47
CA LEU A 195 4.72 14.82 -11.04
C LEU A 195 3.41 15.46 -10.57
N GLU A 196 2.58 14.65 -9.92
CA GLU A 196 1.42 15.13 -9.17
C GLU A 196 1.66 14.93 -7.67
N LEU A 197 2.02 16.00 -6.98
CA LEU A 197 2.19 15.97 -5.52
C LEU A 197 0.83 15.94 -4.83
N THR A 198 0.56 14.85 -4.12
CA THR A 198 -0.72 14.59 -3.44
C THR A 198 -0.48 14.35 -1.95
N PRO A 199 -1.19 15.04 -1.03
CA PRO A 199 -1.08 14.75 0.41
C PRO A 199 -1.26 13.27 0.72
N GLN A 200 -0.43 12.68 1.59
CA GLN A 200 -0.40 11.23 1.84
C GLN A 200 -1.78 10.65 2.20
N GLY A 201 -2.52 11.31 3.09
CA GLY A 201 -3.87 10.89 3.47
C GLY A 201 -4.85 10.97 2.30
N THR A 202 -4.75 12.01 1.48
CA THR A 202 -5.54 12.16 0.26
C THR A 202 -5.21 11.05 -0.74
N LEU A 203 -3.94 10.73 -0.95
CA LEU A 203 -3.52 9.64 -1.85
C LEU A 203 -4.09 8.30 -1.41
N ALA A 204 -4.01 7.99 -0.10
CA ALA A 204 -4.56 6.77 0.45
C ALA A 204 -6.09 6.69 0.28
N GLU A 205 -6.80 7.79 0.55
CA GLU A 205 -8.26 7.82 0.40
C GLU A 205 -8.69 7.80 -1.07
N ARG A 206 -7.92 8.37 -2.01
CA ARG A 206 -8.15 8.23 -3.45
C ARG A 206 -8.10 6.77 -3.89
N CYS A 207 -7.11 6.01 -3.41
CA CYS A 207 -7.03 4.56 -3.66
C CYS A 207 -8.19 3.79 -2.99
N ALA A 208 -8.56 4.16 -1.77
CA ALA A 208 -9.63 3.50 -1.03
C ALA A 208 -11.03 3.77 -1.64
N ALA A 209 -11.27 5.00 -2.07
CA ALA A 209 -12.48 5.43 -2.76
C ALA A 209 -12.64 4.69 -4.09
N ASP A 210 -11.54 4.52 -4.84
CA ASP A 210 -11.49 3.78 -6.10
C ASP A 210 -12.01 2.35 -5.93
N GLY A 211 -11.45 1.60 -4.96
CA GLY A 211 -11.87 0.23 -4.66
C GLY A 211 -13.30 0.10 -4.14
N LYS A 212 -13.93 1.20 -3.72
CA LYS A 212 -15.32 1.27 -3.26
C LYS A 212 -16.29 1.78 -4.34
N GLY A 213 -15.79 2.15 -5.52
CA GLY A 213 -16.61 2.74 -6.59
C GLY A 213 -17.07 4.18 -6.30
N ILE A 214 -16.32 4.92 -5.47
CA ILE A 214 -16.60 6.33 -5.16
C ILE A 214 -15.76 7.22 -6.10
N PRO A 215 -16.39 8.00 -7.00
CA PRO A 215 -15.66 8.72 -8.05
C PRO A 215 -14.90 9.96 -7.55
N ALA A 216 -15.37 10.59 -6.47
CA ALA A 216 -14.74 11.76 -5.87
C ALA A 216 -15.19 11.94 -4.41
N PHE A 217 -14.38 12.62 -3.61
CA PHE A 217 -14.67 13.01 -2.24
C PHE A 217 -14.12 14.40 -1.92
N TYR A 218 -14.54 14.98 -0.79
CA TYR A 218 -13.99 16.25 -0.29
C TYR A 218 -13.11 16.00 0.94
N THR A 219 -11.99 16.71 1.03
CA THR A 219 -11.07 16.66 2.19
C THR A 219 -10.57 18.06 2.54
N PRO A 220 -10.39 18.41 3.83
CA PRO A 220 -9.77 19.68 4.19
C PRO A 220 -8.27 19.73 3.84
N ALA A 221 -7.65 18.59 3.51
CA ALA A 221 -6.24 18.53 3.16
C ALA A 221 -5.94 19.30 1.85
N GLY A 222 -5.03 20.26 1.93
CA GLY A 222 -4.60 21.06 0.77
C GLY A 222 -5.42 22.34 0.53
N VAL A 223 -6.48 22.58 1.29
CA VAL A 223 -7.24 23.84 1.21
C VAL A 223 -6.35 25.04 1.53
N GLY A 224 -6.37 26.07 0.68
CA GLY A 224 -5.58 27.30 0.80
C GLY A 224 -4.09 27.13 0.51
N THR A 225 -3.69 25.99 -0.08
CA THR A 225 -2.29 25.69 -0.39
C THR A 225 -2.05 25.63 -1.90
N VAL A 226 -0.78 25.50 -2.29
CA VAL A 226 -0.37 25.25 -3.68
C VAL A 226 -1.03 24.01 -4.30
N VAL A 227 -1.48 23.05 -3.49
CA VAL A 227 -2.22 21.87 -3.96
C VAL A 227 -3.62 22.24 -4.47
N GLN A 228 -4.29 23.20 -3.82
CA GLN A 228 -5.59 23.69 -4.27
C GLN A 228 -5.42 24.59 -5.50
N ASN A 229 -4.44 25.49 -5.48
CA ASN A 229 -4.29 26.50 -6.52
C ASN A 229 -3.69 25.95 -7.82
N GLY A 230 -3.01 24.80 -7.77
CA GLY A 230 -2.29 24.28 -8.93
C GLY A 230 -0.95 25.00 -9.19
N ASP A 231 -0.44 25.75 -8.22
CA ASP A 231 0.77 26.59 -8.36
C ASP A 231 2.07 25.78 -8.46
N LEU A 232 2.02 24.46 -8.22
CA LEU A 232 3.16 23.57 -8.42
C LEU A 232 3.19 23.04 -9.86
N PRO A 233 4.34 23.13 -10.55
CA PRO A 233 4.48 22.55 -11.87
C PRO A 233 4.19 21.05 -11.84
N SER A 234 3.28 20.60 -12.70
CA SER A 234 3.09 19.17 -12.98
C SER A 234 4.23 18.63 -13.84
N ARG A 235 4.82 19.46 -14.70
CA ARG A 235 6.07 19.16 -15.44
C ARG A 235 6.88 20.44 -15.60
N ASN A 236 8.14 20.43 -15.18
CA ASN A 236 9.03 21.57 -15.41
C ASN A 236 9.42 21.70 -16.89
N LYS A 237 9.91 22.88 -17.26
CA LYS A 237 10.49 23.09 -18.59
C LYS A 237 11.80 22.30 -18.75
N ALA A 238 12.04 21.83 -19.97
CA ALA A 238 13.33 21.24 -20.32
C ALA A 238 14.46 22.27 -20.25
N ILE A 239 15.64 21.85 -19.80
CA ILE A 239 16.83 22.71 -19.78
C ILE A 239 17.12 23.18 -21.21
N GLY A 240 17.23 24.51 -21.40
CA GLY A 240 17.50 25.13 -22.70
C GLY A 240 16.28 25.28 -23.61
N SER A 241 15.08 24.88 -23.16
CA SER A 241 13.83 25.12 -23.89
C SER A 241 13.27 26.52 -23.65
N SER A 242 12.68 27.09 -24.69
CA SER A 242 11.91 28.34 -24.63
C SER A 242 10.47 28.14 -24.13
N GLY A 243 10.05 26.89 -23.91
CA GLY A 243 8.70 26.58 -23.43
C GLY A 243 8.50 26.82 -21.92
N ASP A 244 7.24 27.02 -21.55
CA ASP A 244 6.82 27.19 -20.16
C ASP A 244 6.66 25.85 -19.43
N ALA A 245 6.72 25.89 -18.10
CA ALA A 245 6.36 24.74 -17.27
C ALA A 245 4.86 24.47 -17.37
N GLN A 246 4.47 23.20 -17.27
CA GLN A 246 3.07 22.78 -17.21
C GLN A 246 2.62 22.79 -15.75
N PHE A 247 1.42 23.30 -15.51
CA PHE A 247 0.80 23.39 -14.19
C PHE A 247 -0.49 22.58 -14.16
N ALA A 248 -0.90 22.17 -12.96
CA ALA A 248 -2.19 21.53 -12.77
C ALA A 248 -3.30 22.59 -12.70
N ASP A 249 -4.51 22.22 -13.11
CA ASP A 249 -5.67 23.08 -12.90
C ASP A 249 -5.98 23.22 -11.40
N PRO A 250 -6.46 24.40 -10.96
CA PRO A 250 -6.95 24.57 -9.60
C PRO A 250 -8.04 23.56 -9.27
N LYS A 251 -8.00 23.01 -8.06
CA LYS A 251 -9.01 22.04 -7.59
C LYS A 251 -10.23 22.74 -7.03
N ASP A 252 -11.41 22.16 -7.30
CA ASP A 252 -12.68 22.65 -6.80
C ASP A 252 -12.72 22.62 -5.26
N ALA A 253 -13.14 23.72 -4.65
CA ALA A 253 -13.31 23.83 -3.20
C ALA A 253 -14.75 24.12 -2.83
N LYS A 254 -15.23 23.51 -1.74
CA LYS A 254 -16.58 23.71 -1.21
C LYS A 254 -16.54 23.81 0.31
N VAL A 255 -17.42 24.62 0.89
CA VAL A 255 -17.54 24.77 2.35
C VAL A 255 -18.67 23.88 2.87
N PHE A 256 -18.36 23.09 3.91
CA PHE A 256 -19.29 22.25 4.65
C PHE A 256 -19.22 22.66 6.13
N ASP A 257 -20.33 23.09 6.72
CA ASP A 257 -20.41 23.49 8.14
C ASP A 257 -19.30 24.47 8.57
N GLY A 258 -19.00 25.45 7.71
CA GLY A 258 -17.96 26.46 7.94
C GLY A 258 -16.52 25.97 7.74
N LYS A 259 -16.31 24.71 7.33
CA LYS A 259 -15.00 24.14 7.00
C LYS A 259 -14.83 23.97 5.49
N GLY A 260 -13.70 24.42 4.95
CA GLY A 260 -13.35 24.19 3.55
C GLY A 260 -13.00 22.73 3.29
N GLY A 261 -13.43 22.22 2.14
CA GLY A 261 -13.08 20.92 1.60
C GLY A 261 -12.67 21.05 0.14
N LEU A 262 -11.55 20.44 -0.22
CA LEU A 262 -11.03 20.32 -1.57
C LEU A 262 -11.55 19.04 -2.22
N GLN A 263 -12.03 19.13 -3.45
CA GLN A 263 -12.50 17.98 -4.21
C GLN A 263 -11.32 17.17 -4.74
N GLU A 264 -11.36 15.86 -4.52
CA GLU A 264 -10.34 14.93 -4.93
C GLU A 264 -10.97 13.78 -5.72
N ALA A 265 -10.44 13.50 -6.91
CA ALA A 265 -10.86 12.38 -7.75
C ALA A 265 -10.12 11.11 -7.36
N CYS A 266 -10.79 9.95 -7.40
CA CYS A 266 -10.15 8.65 -7.18
C CYS A 266 -9.13 8.30 -8.27
N CYS A 267 -8.31 7.27 -8.02
CA CYS A 267 -7.12 6.98 -8.84
C CYS A 267 -7.41 6.54 -10.28
N TRP A 268 -8.55 5.91 -10.60
CA TRP A 268 -8.83 5.46 -11.98
C TRP A 268 -8.85 6.62 -12.99
N ARG A 269 -9.29 7.82 -12.59
CA ARG A 269 -9.29 9.00 -13.46
C ARG A 269 -7.89 9.54 -13.78
N LEU A 270 -6.86 9.11 -13.06
CA LEU A 270 -5.47 9.45 -13.40
C LEU A 270 -4.97 8.78 -14.68
N ALA A 271 -5.71 7.79 -15.20
CA ALA A 271 -5.38 7.07 -16.42
C ALA A 271 -5.89 7.76 -17.70
N GLU A 272 -6.72 8.81 -17.60
CA GLU A 272 -7.42 9.42 -18.75
C GLU A 272 -6.96 10.86 -19.07
N GLY A 273 -5.84 11.31 -18.49
CA GLY A 273 -5.22 12.61 -18.78
C GLY A 273 -4.02 12.50 -19.70
#